data_AF-A0AAU9MST5-F1
#
_entry.id   AF-A0AAU9MST5-F1
#
_cell.length_a   1.000
_cell.length_b   1.000
_cell.length_c   1.000
_cell.angle_alpha   90.00
_cell.angle_beta   90.00
_cell.angle_gamma   90.00
#
_symmetry.space_group_name_H-M   'P 1'
#
loop_
_entity.id
_entity.type
_entity.pdbx_description
1 polymer ?
#
loop_
_entity_poly.entity_id
_entity_poly.type
_entity_poly.pdbx_seq_one_letter_code
_entity_poly.pdbx_strand_id
1 'polypeptide(L)'
;MNGTARALSFGNHGQELLSTGGDGQIYHFDLRSMSCFHKGVDEGCLTGTALGMSPNGNIFAAGSDSGIVNVYNKEEFLGGNRKPMKRIENLTTKVDFIKFNSDAQILAICSGMKKNSMKLVHVPSFTVFSNWPPANKALQYPRCLDFSPGGGMMALGNAAGHVLLYKLNHYRHA
;
A
#
# COMPACT_ATOMS: atom_id res chain seq x y z
N MET A 1 3.16 19.27 -7.20
CA MET A 1 1.82 18.66 -7.08
C MET A 1 0.80 19.75 -6.79
N ASN A 2 -0.44 19.60 -7.25
CA ASN A 2 -1.42 20.68 -7.24
C ASN A 2 -2.39 20.61 -6.04
N GLY A 3 -2.46 19.47 -5.34
CA GLY A 3 -3.16 19.30 -4.06
C GLY A 3 -2.21 19.17 -2.86
N THR A 4 -2.75 18.83 -1.69
CA THR A 4 -1.97 18.49 -0.49
C THR A 4 -1.19 17.20 -0.67
N ALA A 5 0.06 17.13 -0.20
CA ALA A 5 0.85 15.89 -0.14
C ALA A 5 0.42 15.04 1.06
N ARG A 6 0.02 13.77 0.82
CA ARG A 6 -0.45 12.90 1.91
C ARG A 6 0.33 11.61 2.03
N ALA A 7 0.75 11.04 0.91
CA ALA A 7 1.57 9.83 0.91
C ALA A 7 2.58 9.87 -0.24
N LEU A 8 3.69 9.17 -0.01
CA LEU A 8 4.76 9.01 -0.97
C LEU A 8 5.34 7.60 -0.88
N SER A 9 5.92 7.13 -1.99
CA SER A 9 6.67 5.88 -2.03
C SER A 9 7.81 6.00 -3.01
N PHE A 10 9.01 5.59 -2.59
CA PHE A 10 10.14 5.45 -3.50
C PHE A 10 9.93 4.27 -4.45
N GLY A 11 10.47 4.38 -5.66
CA GLY A 11 10.48 3.33 -6.68
C GLY A 11 11.80 3.31 -7.42
N ASN A 12 11.99 2.28 -8.26
CA ASN A 12 13.16 2.14 -9.14
C ASN A 12 14.50 2.37 -8.42
N HIS A 13 14.72 1.61 -7.34
CA HIS A 13 15.92 1.73 -6.48
C HIS A 13 16.22 3.16 -5.98
N GLY A 14 15.17 3.96 -5.74
CA GLY A 14 15.30 5.32 -5.21
C GLY A 14 15.57 6.39 -6.27
N GLN A 15 15.47 6.06 -7.56
CA GLN A 15 15.55 7.05 -8.64
C GLN A 15 14.19 7.71 -8.92
N GLU A 16 13.10 7.07 -8.48
CA GLU A 16 11.76 7.59 -8.64
C GLU A 16 11.07 7.82 -7.30
N LEU A 17 10.19 8.81 -7.28
CA LEU A 17 9.27 9.06 -6.18
C LEU A 17 7.85 9.12 -6.73
N LEU A 18 6.95 8.37 -6.12
CA LEU A 18 5.53 8.51 -6.36
C LEU A 18 4.93 9.33 -5.21
N SER A 19 3.94 10.17 -5.52
CA SER A 19 3.16 10.87 -4.51
C SER A 19 1.68 10.89 -4.84
N THR A 20 0.84 10.92 -3.81
CA THR A 20 -0.60 11.13 -3.92
C THR A 20 -1.11 12.04 -2.81
N GLY A 21 -2.31 12.58 -3.01
CA GLY A 21 -2.95 13.37 -1.97
C GLY A 21 -4.32 13.95 -2.33
N GLY A 22 -4.55 15.19 -1.91
CA GLY A 22 -5.90 15.79 -1.87
C GLY A 22 -6.57 16.09 -3.22
N ASP A 23 -5.91 15.83 -4.34
CA ASP A 23 -6.44 16.06 -5.69
C ASP A 23 -6.80 14.77 -6.43
N GLY A 24 -6.69 13.61 -5.77
CA GLY A 24 -7.01 12.30 -6.36
C GLY A 24 -6.05 11.87 -7.47
N GLN A 25 -4.88 12.51 -7.57
CA GLN A 25 -3.89 12.22 -8.60
C GLN A 25 -2.67 11.52 -8.03
N ILE A 26 -1.98 10.82 -8.92
CA ILE A 26 -0.72 10.14 -8.66
C ILE A 26 0.33 10.81 -9.55
N TYR A 27 1.36 11.32 -8.91
CA TYR A 27 2.48 12.00 -9.54
C TYR A 27 3.69 11.08 -9.49
N HIS A 28 4.41 11.00 -10.60
CA HIS A 28 5.72 10.34 -10.65
C HIS A 28 6.80 11.39 -10.90
N PHE A 29 7.79 11.36 -10.03
CA PHE A 29 8.96 12.23 -10.10
C PHE A 29 10.19 11.40 -10.40
N ASP A 30 11.05 11.96 -11.25
CA ASP A 30 12.42 11.51 -11.40
C ASP A 30 13.26 12.34 -10.43
N LEU A 31 13.89 11.67 -9.49
CA LEU A 31 14.70 12.30 -8.44
C LEU A 31 16.06 12.78 -8.96
N ARG A 32 16.51 12.31 -10.12
CA ARG A 32 17.76 12.78 -10.74
C ARG A 32 17.56 14.13 -11.40
N SER A 33 16.45 14.30 -12.12
CA SER A 33 16.07 15.57 -12.74
C SER A 33 15.26 16.47 -11.80
N MET A 34 14.88 15.98 -10.62
CA MET A 34 14.03 16.67 -9.65
C MET A 34 12.72 17.18 -10.28
N SER A 35 12.18 16.43 -11.25
CA SER A 35 11.07 16.86 -12.08
C SER A 35 9.91 15.85 -12.06
N CYS A 36 8.68 16.37 -12.16
CA CYS A 36 7.50 15.55 -12.33
C CYS A 36 7.38 15.17 -13.81
N PHE A 37 7.69 13.92 -14.17
CA PHE A 37 7.61 13.47 -15.55
C PHE A 37 6.24 12.89 -15.91
N HIS A 38 5.43 12.49 -14.91
CA HIS A 38 4.10 11.95 -15.17
C HIS A 38 3.10 12.31 -14.08
N LYS A 39 1.82 12.46 -14.49
CA LYS A 39 0.67 12.73 -13.64
C LYS A 39 -0.55 11.99 -14.18
N GLY A 40 -1.19 11.19 -13.35
CA GLY A 40 -2.39 10.43 -13.70
C GLY A 40 -3.46 10.48 -12.62
N VAL A 41 -4.73 10.31 -13.03
CA VAL A 41 -5.87 10.24 -12.10
C VAL A 41 -5.99 8.82 -11.56
N ASP A 42 -6.15 8.68 -10.24
CA ASP A 42 -6.51 7.42 -9.60
C ASP A 42 -8.03 7.19 -9.76
N GLU A 43 -8.41 6.01 -10.26
CA GLU A 43 -9.75 5.76 -10.78
C GLU A 43 -10.80 5.76 -9.65
N GLY A 44 -11.65 6.79 -9.65
CA GLY A 44 -12.69 6.99 -8.65
C GLY A 44 -12.16 7.45 -7.29
N CYS A 45 -10.90 7.86 -7.21
CA CYS A 45 -10.33 8.43 -5.99
C CYS A 45 -10.47 9.96 -5.99
N LEU A 46 -11.12 10.49 -4.95
CA LEU A 46 -11.20 11.93 -4.70
C LEU A 46 -9.99 12.41 -3.88
N THR A 47 -9.60 11.61 -2.88
CA THR A 47 -8.54 11.96 -1.95
C THR A 47 -7.63 10.76 -1.71
N GLY A 48 -6.42 10.81 -2.26
CA GLY A 48 -5.37 9.83 -1.99
C GLY A 48 -4.82 10.00 -0.58
N THR A 49 -4.62 8.89 0.13
CA THR A 49 -4.22 8.89 1.55
C THR A 49 -3.09 7.93 1.87
N ALA A 50 -2.91 6.88 1.07
CA ALA A 50 -1.80 5.95 1.20
C ALA A 50 -1.28 5.56 -0.19
N LEU A 51 0.00 5.22 -0.26
CA LEU A 51 0.67 4.81 -1.49
C LEU A 51 1.77 3.81 -1.18
N GLY A 52 1.92 2.79 -2.01
CA GLY A 52 3.01 1.82 -1.90
C GLY A 52 3.45 1.34 -3.27
N MET A 53 4.74 1.41 -3.55
CA MET A 53 5.36 0.80 -4.73
C MET A 53 5.89 -0.58 -4.36
N SER A 54 5.72 -1.55 -5.26
CA SER A 54 6.35 -2.87 -5.11
C SER A 54 7.88 -2.78 -5.20
N PRO A 55 8.64 -3.61 -4.47
CA PRO A 55 10.11 -3.61 -4.54
C PRO A 55 10.68 -3.82 -5.94
N ASN A 56 9.99 -4.56 -6.81
CA ASN A 56 10.39 -4.76 -8.21
C ASN A 56 10.01 -3.58 -9.13
N GLY A 57 9.24 -2.61 -8.64
CA GLY A 57 8.86 -1.41 -9.39
C GLY A 57 7.76 -1.60 -10.44
N ASN A 58 7.20 -2.81 -10.58
CA ASN A 58 6.26 -3.13 -11.66
C ASN A 58 4.82 -2.74 -11.35
N ILE A 59 4.44 -2.80 -10.07
CA ILE A 59 3.10 -2.43 -9.61
C ILE A 59 3.15 -1.44 -8.46
N PHE A 60 2.11 -0.62 -8.33
CA PHE A 60 1.90 0.21 -7.16
C PHE A 60 0.45 0.14 -6.71
N ALA A 61 0.21 0.41 -5.44
CA ALA A 61 -1.10 0.43 -4.83
C ALA A 61 -1.38 1.82 -4.24
N ALA A 62 -2.54 2.37 -4.56
CA ALA A 62 -3.01 3.68 -4.12
C ALA A 62 -4.27 3.50 -3.26
N GLY A 63 -4.28 4.11 -2.08
CA GLY A 63 -5.36 4.01 -1.10
C GLY A 63 -6.08 5.34 -0.91
N SER A 64 -7.40 5.31 -0.89
CA SER A 64 -8.26 6.49 -0.74
C SER A 64 -8.78 6.69 0.68
N ASP A 65 -9.33 7.88 0.94
CA ASP A 65 -10.09 8.18 2.15
C ASP A 65 -11.37 7.34 2.32
N SER A 66 -11.93 6.83 1.22
CA SER A 66 -13.08 5.93 1.22
C SER A 66 -12.76 4.48 1.58
N GLY A 67 -11.48 4.12 1.73
CA GLY A 67 -11.05 2.75 2.05
C GLY A 67 -10.80 1.87 0.82
N ILE A 68 -10.98 2.41 -0.38
CA ILE A 68 -10.66 1.71 -1.61
C ILE A 68 -9.15 1.68 -1.81
N VAL A 69 -8.62 0.53 -2.20
CA VAL A 69 -7.24 0.39 -2.66
C VAL A 69 -7.23 -0.06 -4.11
N ASN A 70 -6.74 0.80 -4.99
CA ASN A 70 -6.53 0.49 -6.39
C ASN A 70 -5.09 0.00 -6.60
N VAL A 71 -4.92 -1.08 -7.36
CA VAL A 71 -3.61 -1.61 -7.75
C VAL A 71 -3.41 -1.43 -9.24
N TYR A 72 -2.26 -0.89 -9.62
CA TYR A 72 -1.92 -0.52 -10.98
C TYR A 72 -0.65 -1.21 -11.47
N ASN A 73 -0.63 -1.55 -12.75
CA ASN A 73 0.61 -1.80 -13.47
C ASN A 73 1.24 -0.43 -13.77
N LYS A 74 2.50 -0.24 -13.39
CA LYS A 74 3.21 1.03 -13.57
C LYS A 74 3.33 1.41 -15.04
N GLU A 75 3.75 0.48 -15.90
CA GLU A 75 3.98 0.77 -17.33
C GLU A 75 2.69 1.14 -18.04
N GLU A 76 1.60 0.41 -17.77
CA GLU A 76 0.28 0.72 -18.33
C GLU A 76 -0.23 2.10 -17.87
N PHE A 77 -0.06 2.40 -16.58
CA PHE A 77 -0.44 3.69 -16.01
C PHE A 77 0.32 4.86 -16.66
N LEU A 78 1.65 4.71 -16.80
CA LEU A 78 2.50 5.69 -17.47
C LEU A 78 2.16 5.83 -18.97
N GLY A 79 1.75 4.73 -19.61
CA GLY A 79 1.25 4.71 -20.99
C GLY A 79 -0.14 5.33 -21.17
N GLY A 80 -0.79 5.78 -20.10
CA GLY A 80 -2.08 6.46 -20.11
C GLY A 80 -3.28 5.56 -19.84
N ASN A 81 -3.10 4.25 -19.69
CA ASN A 81 -4.15 3.34 -19.24
C ASN A 81 -4.33 3.46 -17.71
N ARG A 82 -5.33 4.23 -17.30
CA ARG A 82 -5.61 4.52 -15.88
C ARG A 82 -6.54 3.49 -15.22
N LYS A 83 -6.78 2.35 -15.87
CA LYS A 83 -7.62 1.29 -15.33
C LYS A 83 -6.83 0.46 -14.30
N PRO A 84 -7.31 0.27 -13.07
CA PRO A 84 -6.62 -0.56 -12.09
C PRO A 84 -6.70 -2.03 -12.50
N MET A 85 -5.61 -2.76 -12.24
CA MET A 85 -5.57 -4.22 -12.34
C MET A 85 -6.56 -4.86 -11.36
N LYS A 86 -6.68 -4.26 -10.16
CA LYS A 86 -7.61 -4.67 -9.12
C LYS A 86 -8.06 -3.48 -8.28
N ARG A 87 -9.35 -3.46 -7.96
CA ARG A 87 -9.94 -2.65 -6.89
C ARG A 87 -10.17 -3.55 -5.67
N ILE A 88 -9.61 -3.17 -4.53
CA ILE A 88 -9.73 -3.88 -3.25
C ILE A 88 -10.60 -3.05 -2.32
N GLU A 89 -11.73 -3.62 -1.89
CA GLU A 89 -12.82 -2.90 -1.21
C GLU A 89 -13.08 -3.45 0.21
N ASN A 90 -12.07 -4.13 0.77
CA ASN A 90 -12.19 -4.78 2.08
C ASN A 90 -12.05 -3.84 3.28
N LEU A 91 -11.55 -2.62 3.05
CA LEU A 91 -11.51 -1.57 4.07
C LEU A 91 -12.67 -0.60 3.82
N THR A 92 -13.41 -0.26 4.88
CA THR A 92 -14.59 0.64 4.82
C THR A 92 -14.28 2.04 5.34
N THR A 93 -13.02 2.32 5.63
CA THR A 93 -12.53 3.56 6.24
C THR A 93 -11.19 3.90 5.62
N LYS A 94 -10.80 5.19 5.69
CA LYS A 94 -9.54 5.73 5.16
C LYS A 94 -8.38 4.75 5.27
N VAL A 95 -7.69 4.54 4.15
CA VAL A 95 -6.46 3.75 4.13
C VAL A 95 -5.33 4.60 4.70
N ASP A 96 -4.70 4.14 5.78
CA ASP A 96 -3.61 4.87 6.41
C ASP A 96 -2.24 4.43 5.88
N PHE A 97 -2.05 3.12 5.66
CA PHE A 97 -0.77 2.59 5.18
C PHE A 97 -0.98 1.42 4.23
N ILE A 98 -0.10 1.37 3.22
CA ILE A 98 0.02 0.30 2.25
C ILE A 98 1.48 -0.12 2.23
N LYS A 99 1.75 -1.42 2.35
CA LYS A 99 3.12 -1.96 2.34
C LYS A 99 3.17 -3.26 1.56
N PHE A 100 4.07 -3.34 0.60
CA PHE A 100 4.50 -4.62 0.02
C PHE A 100 5.55 -5.25 0.93
N ASN A 101 5.56 -6.58 1.00
CA ASN A 101 6.70 -7.31 1.53
C ASN A 101 7.89 -7.29 0.54
N SER A 102 9.05 -7.81 0.97
CA SER A 102 10.32 -7.66 0.23
C SER A 102 10.35 -8.31 -1.15
N ASP A 103 9.59 -9.37 -1.38
CA ASP A 103 9.48 -10.06 -2.67
C ASP A 103 8.25 -9.67 -3.50
N ALA A 104 7.47 -8.69 -3.02
CA ALA A 104 6.22 -8.23 -3.62
C ALA A 104 5.09 -9.27 -3.72
N GLN A 105 5.13 -10.40 -3.00
CA GLN A 105 4.07 -11.42 -2.99
C GLN A 105 2.92 -11.13 -2.01
N ILE A 106 3.15 -10.27 -1.02
CA ILE A 106 2.15 -9.88 -0.02
C ILE A 106 2.01 -8.36 0.00
N LEU A 107 0.78 -7.89 -0.11
CA LEU A 107 0.39 -6.51 0.09
C LEU A 107 -0.42 -6.38 1.38
N ALA A 108 0.11 -5.65 2.35
CA ALA A 108 -0.61 -5.24 3.55
C ALA A 108 -1.34 -3.92 3.30
N ILE A 109 -2.64 -3.90 3.58
CA ILE A 109 -3.48 -2.69 3.56
C ILE A 109 -4.10 -2.49 4.93
N CYS A 110 -4.15 -1.25 5.41
CA CYS A 110 -4.47 -0.96 6.78
C CYS A 110 -5.27 0.34 6.95
N SER A 111 -6.22 0.33 7.88
CA SER A 111 -6.92 1.51 8.38
C SER A 111 -6.90 1.53 9.90
N GLY A 112 -6.43 2.62 10.48
CA GLY A 112 -6.38 2.85 11.92
C GLY A 112 -7.70 3.33 12.53
N MET A 113 -8.74 3.55 11.71
CA MET A 113 -10.04 4.06 12.19
C MET A 113 -10.94 2.97 12.80
N LYS A 114 -10.64 1.69 12.55
CA LYS A 114 -11.45 0.56 13.01
C LYS A 114 -10.57 -0.54 13.60
N LYS A 115 -11.10 -1.21 14.64
CA LYS A 115 -10.43 -2.38 15.24
C LYS A 115 -10.27 -3.49 14.19
N ASN A 116 -9.10 -4.13 14.19
CA ASN A 116 -8.78 -5.25 13.30
C ASN A 116 -8.88 -4.91 11.80
N SER A 117 -8.79 -3.63 11.45
CA SER A 117 -8.93 -3.14 10.07
C SER A 117 -7.60 -3.17 9.34
N MET A 118 -7.11 -4.39 9.15
CA MET A 118 -5.89 -4.69 8.40
C MET A 118 -6.13 -5.96 7.60
N LYS A 119 -5.72 -5.96 6.33
CA LYS A 119 -5.81 -7.12 5.45
C LYS A 119 -4.45 -7.40 4.82
N LEU A 120 -4.17 -8.68 4.63
CA LEU A 120 -3.09 -9.15 3.78
C LEU A 120 -3.70 -9.63 2.47
N VAL A 121 -3.06 -9.27 1.37
CA VAL A 121 -3.52 -9.56 0.01
C VAL A 121 -2.39 -10.29 -0.70
N HIS A 122 -2.69 -11.44 -1.28
CA HIS A 122 -1.75 -12.19 -2.10
C HIS A 122 -1.57 -11.51 -3.46
N VAL A 123 -0.33 -11.40 -3.91
CA VAL A 123 0.06 -10.90 -5.23
C VAL A 123 0.73 -12.08 -5.96
N PRO A 124 0.35 -12.42 -7.21
CA PRO A 124 -0.39 -11.59 -8.17
C PRO A 124 -1.91 -11.84 -8.25
N SER A 125 -2.49 -12.75 -7.45
CA SER A 125 -3.94 -13.06 -7.57
C SER A 125 -4.85 -11.95 -7.05
N PHE A 126 -4.31 -11.02 -6.25
CA PHE A 126 -5.03 -9.98 -5.53
C PHE A 126 -6.19 -10.50 -4.68
N THR A 127 -6.02 -11.70 -4.12
CA THR A 127 -6.98 -12.32 -3.20
C THR A 127 -6.59 -12.03 -1.76
N VAL A 128 -7.57 -11.59 -0.95
CA VAL A 128 -7.35 -11.37 0.47
C VAL A 128 -7.20 -12.71 1.19
N PHE A 129 -6.20 -12.83 2.06
CA PHE A 129 -6.03 -13.99 2.92
C PHE A 129 -7.18 -14.07 3.94
N SER A 130 -8.03 -15.09 3.82
CA SER A 130 -9.22 -15.26 4.67
C SER A 130 -8.88 -15.63 6.12
N ASN A 131 -7.71 -16.23 6.34
CA ASN A 131 -7.19 -16.59 7.66
C ASN A 131 -6.52 -15.41 8.39
N TRP A 132 -6.55 -14.19 7.82
CA TRP A 132 -6.00 -12.98 8.42
C TRP A 132 -7.03 -11.83 8.48
N PRO A 133 -7.13 -11.09 9.62
CA PRO A 133 -6.40 -11.28 10.88
C PRO A 133 -6.87 -12.53 11.65
N PRO A 134 -6.08 -13.04 12.61
CA PRO A 134 -6.44 -14.24 13.36
C PRO A 134 -7.71 -13.99 14.18
N ALA A 135 -8.71 -14.88 14.08
CA ALA A 135 -10.00 -14.73 14.78
C ALA A 135 -9.86 -14.54 16.30
N ASN A 136 -8.86 -15.22 16.90
CA ASN A 136 -8.66 -15.25 18.35
C ASN A 136 -7.68 -14.17 18.86
N LYS A 137 -7.15 -13.29 18.01
CA LYS A 137 -6.24 -12.21 18.41
C LYS A 137 -6.71 -10.87 17.86
N ALA A 138 -7.09 -9.97 18.75
CA ALA A 138 -7.43 -8.60 18.36
C ALA A 138 -6.16 -7.79 18.07
N LEU A 139 -6.05 -7.28 16.84
CA LEU A 139 -5.02 -6.32 16.43
C LEU A 139 -5.23 -4.93 17.07
N GLN A 140 -6.40 -4.67 17.67
CA GLN A 140 -6.84 -3.34 18.10
C GLN A 140 -6.87 -2.37 16.90
N TYR A 141 -6.56 -1.09 17.11
CA TYR A 141 -6.45 -0.10 16.04
C TYR A 141 -5.01 -0.09 15.53
N PRO A 142 -4.74 -0.63 14.33
CA PRO A 142 -3.39 -0.66 13.79
C PRO A 142 -2.88 0.75 13.45
N ARG A 143 -1.60 1.03 13.70
CA ARG A 143 -1.00 2.37 13.57
C ARG A 143 0.28 2.41 12.74
N CYS A 144 1.00 1.30 12.63
CA CYS A 144 2.16 1.16 11.77
C CYS A 144 2.42 -0.31 11.49
N LEU A 145 3.03 -0.62 10.35
CA LEU A 145 3.37 -1.96 9.95
C LEU A 145 4.66 -1.95 9.13
N ASP A 146 5.48 -2.98 9.32
CA ASP A 146 6.60 -3.26 8.43
C ASP A 146 6.89 -4.75 8.31
N PHE A 147 7.51 -5.13 7.20
CA PHE A 147 7.99 -6.50 6.97
C PHE A 147 9.50 -6.59 7.22
N SER A 148 9.96 -7.72 7.74
CA SER A 148 11.40 -7.99 7.82
C SER A 148 12.01 -8.03 6.41
N PRO A 149 13.28 -7.65 6.22
CA PRO A 149 13.96 -7.74 4.92
C PRO A 149 13.91 -9.14 4.29
N GLY A 150 14.02 -10.20 5.10
CA GLY A 150 13.92 -11.60 4.65
C GLY A 150 12.50 -12.11 4.39
N GLY A 151 11.47 -11.29 4.66
CA GLY A 151 10.05 -11.66 4.49
C GLY A 151 9.49 -12.62 5.55
N GLY A 152 10.31 -13.19 6.43
CA GLY A 152 9.88 -14.14 7.47
C GLY A 152 9.05 -13.58 8.60
N MET A 153 9.11 -12.27 8.83
CA MET A 153 8.44 -11.61 9.94
C MET A 153 7.67 -10.38 9.48
N MET A 154 6.61 -10.05 10.23
CA MET A 154 5.83 -8.82 10.09
C MET A 154 5.59 -8.23 11.48
N ALA A 155 5.93 -6.96 11.65
CA ALA A 155 5.68 -6.20 12.87
C ALA A 155 4.49 -5.26 12.67
N LEU A 156 3.61 -5.17 13.68
CA LEU A 156 2.43 -4.34 13.68
C LEU A 156 2.32 -3.58 15.00
N GLY A 157 2.40 -2.25 14.97
CA GLY A 157 2.10 -1.39 16.11
C GLY A 157 0.62 -1.03 16.16
N ASN A 158 0.03 -0.96 17.36
CA ASN A 158 -1.36 -0.58 17.55
C ASN A 158 -1.56 0.55 18.58
N ALA A 159 -2.76 1.12 18.62
CA ALA A 159 -3.10 2.23 19.52
C ALA A 159 -3.15 1.85 21.01
N ALA A 160 -3.02 0.57 21.36
CA ALA A 160 -2.87 0.12 22.75
C ALA A 160 -1.41 0.19 23.23
N GLY A 161 -0.48 0.67 22.39
CA GLY A 161 0.94 0.75 22.73
C GLY A 161 1.69 -0.58 22.58
N HIS A 162 1.10 -1.58 21.93
CA HIS A 162 1.73 -2.88 21.70
C HIS A 162 2.30 -2.98 20.29
N VAL A 163 3.45 -3.65 20.18
CA VAL A 163 4.03 -4.11 18.91
C VAL A 163 3.84 -5.63 18.85
N LEU A 164 3.01 -6.08 17.91
CA LEU A 164 2.74 -7.48 17.65
C LEU A 164 3.67 -7.98 16.56
N LEU A 165 4.29 -9.13 16.79
CA LEU A 165 5.22 -9.75 15.85
C LEU A 165 4.64 -11.06 15.33
N TYR A 166 4.59 -11.20 14.00
CA TYR A 166 4.00 -12.35 13.31
C TYR A 166 5.03 -13.03 12.42
N LYS A 167 5.16 -14.35 12.54
CA LYS A 167 5.96 -15.17 11.64
C LYS A 167 5.15 -15.55 10.41
N LEU A 168 5.68 -15.28 9.22
CA LEU A 168 5.10 -15.63 7.94
C LEU A 168 5.68 -16.98 7.48
N ASN A 169 5.02 -18.07 7.87
CA ASN A 169 5.56 -19.45 7.73
C ASN A 169 5.93 -19.88 6.30
N HIS A 170 5.41 -19.20 5.27
CA HIS A 170 5.81 -19.45 3.88
C HIS A 170 7.30 -19.12 3.66
N TYR A 171 7.82 -18.13 4.38
CA TYR A 171 9.19 -17.66 4.29
C TYR A 171 10.07 -18.39 5.30
N ARG A 172 11.08 -19.10 4.81
CA ARG A 172 11.99 -19.91 5.65
C ARG A 172 13.02 -19.08 6.40
N HIS A 173 13.30 -17.86 5.93
CA HIS A 173 14.27 -16.95 6.52
C HIS A 173 13.54 -15.81 7.23
N ALA A 174 13.69 -15.76 8.56
CA ALA A 174 13.16 -14.72 9.44
C ALA A 174 14.27 -13.76 9.87
#